data_AF-A0AAW1LB04-F1
#
_entry.id   AF-A0AAW1LB04-F1
#
_cell.length_a   1.000
_cell.length_b   1.000
_cell.length_c   1.000
_cell.angle_alpha   90.00
_cell.angle_beta   90.00
_cell.angle_gamma   90.00
#
_symmetry.space_group_name_H-M   'P 1'
#
loop_
_entity.id
_entity.type
_entity.pdbx_description
1 polymer ?
#
loop_
_entity_poly.entity_id
_entity_poly.type
_entity_poly.pdbx_seq_one_letter_code
_entity_poly.pdbx_strand_id
1 'polypeptide(L)'
;MMAAARLQRWAILLSAYDYKIKYRKGTEIANADALSRLPLPEVDEMEGKCNYFSAGSYFCNFIKGCMDPVITAEEIGEATQKDDVLKEIYKFVMYGWPKESSDPKLAPYFKYKNDITTDGNCLIRIK
;
A
#
# COMPACT_ATOMS: atom_id res chain seq x y z
N MET A 1 17.73 10.43 11.90
CA MET A 1 16.81 11.58 12.09
C MET A 1 15.39 11.08 11.86
N MET A 2 14.70 10.58 12.89
CA MET A 2 13.31 10.11 12.73
C MET A 2 12.39 11.34 12.73
N ALA A 3 12.09 11.87 11.55
CA ALA A 3 10.96 12.78 11.41
C ALA A 3 9.71 12.01 11.86
N ALA A 4 8.97 12.54 12.85
CA ALA A 4 7.78 11.88 13.40
C ALA A 4 6.86 11.40 12.26
N ALA A 5 6.39 10.14 12.32
CA ALA A 5 5.65 9.48 11.23
C ALA A 5 4.49 10.32 10.64
N ARG A 6 3.90 11.23 11.43
CA ARG A 6 2.92 12.22 10.98
C ARG A 6 3.47 13.15 9.89
N LEU A 7 4.66 13.72 10.07
CA LEU A 7 5.27 14.62 9.10
C LEU A 7 5.65 13.89 7.82
N GLN A 8 6.12 12.65 7.92
CA GLN A 8 6.46 11.83 6.75
C GLN A 8 5.23 11.56 5.87
N ARG A 9 4.08 11.22 6.47
CA ARG A 9 2.82 11.05 5.71
C ARG A 9 2.40 12.31 4.98
N TRP A 10 2.44 13.47 5.66
CA TRP A 10 2.13 14.75 5.03
C TRP A 10 3.13 15.11 3.92
N ALA A 11 4.41 14.78 4.09
CA ALA A 11 5.42 15.03 3.06
C ALA A 11 5.13 14.25 1.76
N ILE A 12 4.70 12.98 1.86
CA ILE A 12 4.31 12.16 0.70
C ILE A 12 3.09 12.74 -0.01
N LEU A 13 2.07 13.17 0.74
CA LEU A 13 0.89 13.79 0.13
C LEU A 13 1.25 15.08 -0.59
N LEU A 14 2.00 15.94 0.09
CA LEU A 14 2.31 17.27 -0.39
C LEU A 14 3.34 17.24 -1.53
N SER A 15 4.10 16.16 -1.72
CA SER A 15 5.06 16.06 -2.83
C SER A 15 4.40 16.04 -4.21
N ALA A 16 3.09 15.77 -4.30
CA ALA A 16 2.34 15.85 -5.55
C ALA A 16 2.03 17.29 -6.00
N TYR A 17 2.33 18.29 -5.17
CA TYR A 17 1.98 19.69 -5.42
C TYR A 17 3.24 20.57 -5.41
N ASP A 18 3.25 21.63 -6.21
CA ASP A 18 4.21 22.73 -6.06
C ASP A 18 3.64 23.75 -5.06
N TYR A 19 4.24 23.84 -3.88
CA TYR A 19 3.75 24.69 -2.78
C TYR A 19 4.90 25.37 -2.03
N LYS A 20 4.58 26.49 -1.38
CA LYS A 20 5.49 27.21 -0.49
C LYS A 20 4.86 27.35 0.89
N ILE A 21 5.55 26.85 1.91
CA ILE A 21 5.12 27.00 3.31
C ILE A 21 5.40 28.44 3.75
N LYS A 22 4.37 29.14 4.20
CA LYS A 22 4.48 30.49 4.76
C LYS A 22 3.76 30.55 6.10
N TYR A 23 4.42 31.14 7.10
CA TYR A 23 3.75 31.48 8.36
C TYR A 23 2.76 32.63 8.13
N ARG A 24 1.58 32.53 8.71
CA ARG A 24 0.59 33.61 8.81
C ARG A 24 0.15 33.75 10.25
N LYS A 25 -0.04 34.98 10.72
CA LYS A 25 -0.49 35.23 12.09
C LYS A 25 -1.95 34.81 12.23
N GLY A 26 -2.36 34.43 13.45
CA GLY A 26 -3.73 33.98 13.73
C GLY A 26 -4.81 34.98 13.30
N THR A 27 -4.53 36.28 13.42
CA THR A 27 -5.43 37.36 12.99
C THR A 27 -5.65 37.43 11.48
N GLU A 28 -4.77 36.83 10.68
CA GLU A 28 -4.81 36.85 9.20
C GLU A 28 -5.42 35.56 8.62
N ILE A 29 -5.87 34.64 9.47
CA ILE A 29 -6.49 33.36 9.09
C ILE A 29 -7.86 33.18 9.72
N ALA A 30 -8.58 34.28 9.96
CA ALA A 30 -9.88 34.29 10.64
C ALA A 30 -10.91 33.36 9.98
N ASN A 31 -10.87 33.22 8.66
CA ASN A 31 -11.71 32.27 7.93
C ASN A 31 -11.39 30.80 8.29
N ALA A 32 -10.11 30.43 8.35
CA ALA A 32 -9.69 29.09 8.73
C ALA A 32 -9.94 28.82 10.21
N ASP A 33 -9.69 29.81 11.08
CA ASP A 33 -9.95 29.71 12.52
C ASP A 33 -11.46 29.50 12.78
N ALA A 34 -12.32 30.31 12.16
CA ALA A 34 -13.78 30.17 12.26
C ALA A 34 -14.24 28.78 11.80
N LEU A 35 -13.84 28.34 10.59
CA LEU A 35 -14.22 27.02 10.06
C LEU A 35 -13.71 25.87 10.94
N SER A 36 -12.52 25.98 11.52
CA SER A 36 -11.95 24.94 12.39
C SER A 36 -12.64 24.84 13.75
N ARG A 37 -13.36 25.90 14.17
CA ARG A 37 -14.06 25.99 15.47
C ARG A 37 -15.59 25.92 15.34
N LEU A 38 -16.13 25.89 14.12
CA LEU A 38 -17.57 25.82 13.92
C LEU A 38 -18.09 24.49 14.50
N PRO A 39 -19.00 24.54 15.48
CA PRO A 39 -19.63 23.33 16.00
C PRO A 39 -20.44 22.71 14.86
N LEU A 40 -20.24 21.41 14.64
CA LEU A 40 -21.14 20.66 13.77
C LEU A 40 -22.51 20.57 14.48
N PRO A 41 -23.62 20.70 13.74
CA PRO A 41 -24.94 20.46 14.31
C PRO A 41 -24.95 19.06 14.94
N GLU A 42 -25.46 18.97 16.17
CA GLU A 42 -25.52 17.73 16.93
C GLU A 42 -26.29 16.68 16.13
N VAL A 43 -25.54 15.78 15.51
CA VAL A 43 -26.06 14.47 15.13
C VAL A 43 -25.98 13.63 16.41
N ASP A 44 -27.14 13.43 17.03
CA ASP A 44 -27.32 12.38 18.03
C ASP A 44 -26.86 11.06 17.41
N GLU A 45 -25.68 10.61 17.83
CA GLU A 45 -25.08 9.27 17.71
C GLU A 45 -23.56 9.38 17.50
N MET A 46 -22.83 9.61 18.60
CA MET A 46 -21.74 8.74 19.08
C MET A 46 -20.97 9.47 20.18
N GLU A 47 -21.44 9.20 21.40
CA GLU A 47 -20.70 9.22 22.65
C GLU A 47 -19.17 9.04 22.45
N GLY A 48 -18.39 10.00 22.96
CA GLY A 48 -17.00 9.72 23.36
C GLY A 48 -15.93 9.66 22.26
N LYS A 49 -16.17 10.17 21.05
CA LYS A 49 -15.08 10.44 20.12
C LYS A 49 -14.94 11.94 19.91
N CYS A 50 -14.14 12.56 20.77
CA CYS A 50 -13.16 13.53 20.30
C CYS A 50 -12.27 12.82 19.26
N ASN A 51 -12.81 12.57 18.08
CA ASN A 51 -12.06 12.51 16.85
C ASN A 51 -11.53 13.96 16.74
N TYR A 52 -10.40 14.30 17.37
CA TYR A 52 -9.11 14.23 16.68
C TYR A 52 -9.23 13.33 15.46
N PHE A 53 -9.98 13.87 14.50
CA PHE A 53 -10.32 13.32 13.21
C PHE A 53 -8.97 13.01 12.63
N SER A 54 -8.57 11.76 12.80
CA SER A 54 -7.24 11.32 12.48
C SER A 54 -7.12 11.68 11.02
N ALA A 55 -6.30 12.69 10.71
CA ALA A 55 -5.92 12.91 9.33
C ALA A 55 -5.40 11.60 8.75
N GLY A 56 -4.90 10.68 9.59
CA GLY A 56 -4.64 9.29 9.25
C GLY A 56 -5.86 8.45 8.84
N SER A 57 -7.08 8.62 9.36
CA SER A 57 -8.25 7.82 8.94
C SER A 57 -8.81 8.24 7.57
N TYR A 58 -8.90 9.54 7.30
CA TYR A 58 -9.29 10.03 5.96
C TYR A 58 -8.21 9.74 4.94
N PHE A 59 -6.95 9.88 5.34
CA PHE A 59 -5.82 9.52 4.49
C PHE A 59 -5.71 8.01 4.30
N CYS A 60 -5.92 7.17 5.32
CA CYS A 60 -5.95 5.72 5.16
C CYS A 60 -7.12 5.28 4.28
N ASN A 61 -8.30 5.92 4.39
CA ASN A 61 -9.43 5.60 3.51
C ASN A 61 -9.22 6.11 2.08
N PHE A 62 -8.59 7.27 1.90
CA PHE A 62 -8.23 7.81 0.59
C PHE A 62 -7.10 7.00 -0.07
N ILE A 63 -6.06 6.63 0.68
CA ILE A 63 -5.00 5.74 0.23
C ILE A 63 -5.55 4.34 -0.05
N LYS A 64 -6.46 3.80 0.76
CA LYS A 64 -7.16 2.56 0.42
C LYS A 64 -7.93 2.73 -0.89
N GLY A 65 -8.83 3.71 -0.99
CA GLY A 65 -9.62 3.90 -2.22
C GLY A 65 -8.82 4.23 -3.50
N CYS A 66 -7.64 4.83 -3.38
CA CYS A 66 -6.79 5.20 -4.53
C CYS A 66 -5.59 4.25 -4.77
N MET A 67 -5.21 3.44 -3.79
CA MET A 67 -4.09 2.49 -3.87
C MET A 67 -4.50 1.05 -3.52
N ASP A 68 -5.79 0.75 -3.40
CA ASP A 68 -6.26 -0.63 -3.45
C ASP A 68 -5.78 -1.19 -4.79
N PRO A 69 -4.87 -2.18 -4.77
CA PRO A 69 -4.34 -2.69 -6.00
C PRO A 69 -5.51 -3.33 -6.75
N VAL A 70 -5.62 -3.04 -8.05
CA VAL A 70 -6.64 -3.63 -8.93
C VAL A 70 -6.60 -5.16 -8.90
N ILE A 71 -5.45 -5.71 -8.48
CA ILE A 71 -5.23 -7.13 -8.25
C ILE A 71 -4.55 -7.28 -6.88
N THR A 72 -5.19 -8.03 -5.99
CA THR A 72 -4.67 -8.37 -4.67
C THR A 72 -3.63 -9.49 -4.73
N ALA A 73 -2.78 -9.59 -3.72
CA ALA A 73 -1.82 -10.71 -3.62
C ALA A 73 -2.54 -12.07 -3.55
N GLU A 74 -3.72 -12.13 -2.94
CA GLU A 74 -4.54 -13.34 -2.89
C GLU A 74 -4.96 -13.78 -4.29
N GLU A 75 -5.46 -12.86 -5.12
CA GLU A 75 -5.82 -13.15 -6.51
C GLU A 75 -4.60 -13.60 -7.35
N ILE A 76 -3.42 -13.02 -7.12
CA ILE A 76 -2.18 -13.46 -7.78
C ILE A 76 -1.81 -14.88 -7.34
N GLY A 77 -1.92 -15.17 -6.03
CA GLY A 77 -1.67 -16.50 -5.49
C GLY A 77 -2.62 -17.55 -6.08
N GLU A 78 -3.91 -17.23 -6.17
CA GLU A 78 -4.91 -18.10 -6.81
C GLU A 78 -4.62 -18.33 -8.29
N ALA A 79 -4.31 -17.27 -9.04
CA ALA A 79 -3.94 -17.38 -10.45
C ALA A 79 -2.67 -18.22 -10.64
N THR A 80 -1.68 -18.07 -9.75
CA THR A 80 -0.43 -18.86 -9.74
C THR A 80 -0.72 -20.35 -9.53
N GLN A 81 -1.66 -20.70 -8.64
CA GLN A 81 -2.04 -22.09 -8.39
C GLN A 81 -2.92 -22.70 -9.49
N LYS A 82 -3.61 -21.86 -10.27
CA LYS A 82 -4.46 -22.27 -11.39
C LYS A 82 -3.66 -22.55 -12.66
N ASP A 83 -2.53 -21.90 -12.84
CA ASP A 83 -1.62 -22.12 -13.97
C ASP A 83 -0.74 -23.36 -13.73
N ASP A 84 -0.78 -24.32 -14.65
CA ASP A 84 -0.06 -25.60 -14.50
C ASP A 84 1.47 -25.42 -14.44
N VAL A 85 2.01 -24.46 -15.19
CA VAL A 85 3.46 -24.17 -15.26
C VAL A 85 3.89 -23.48 -13.98
N LEU A 86 3.19 -22.41 -13.57
CA LEU A 86 3.56 -21.64 -12.38
C LEU A 86 3.37 -22.45 -11.09
N LYS A 87 2.36 -23.31 -11.02
CA LYS A 87 2.17 -24.25 -9.91
C LYS A 87 3.35 -25.22 -9.78
N GLU A 88 3.91 -25.66 -10.89
CA GLU A 88 5.08 -26.54 -10.90
C GLU A 88 6.35 -25.77 -10.47
N ILE A 89 6.55 -24.56 -10.97
CA ILE A 89 7.63 -23.67 -10.51
C ILE A 89 7.51 -23.36 -9.02
N TYR A 90 6.31 -23.10 -8.51
CA TYR A 90 6.06 -22.90 -7.09
C TYR A 90 6.53 -24.09 -6.25
N LYS A 91 6.26 -25.31 -6.70
CA LYS A 91 6.77 -26.53 -6.06
C LYS A 91 8.29 -26.62 -6.12
N PHE A 92 8.92 -26.25 -7.24
CA PHE A 92 10.38 -26.26 -7.33
C PHE A 92 11.05 -25.23 -6.42
N VAL A 93 10.44 -24.07 -6.24
CA VAL A 93 10.96 -23.07 -5.30
C VAL A 93 10.81 -23.55 -3.85
N MET A 94 9.70 -24.22 -3.51
CA MET A 94 9.45 -24.72 -2.15
C MET A 94 10.21 -25.99 -1.78
N TYR A 95 10.30 -26.96 -2.70
CA TYR A 95 10.86 -28.29 -2.45
C TYR A 95 12.23 -28.52 -3.10
N GLY A 96 12.73 -27.55 -3.87
CA GLY A 96 13.98 -27.63 -4.59
C GLY A 96 13.81 -27.89 -6.08
N TRP A 97 14.76 -27.35 -6.86
CA TRP A 97 14.76 -27.46 -8.32
C TRP A 97 15.35 -28.80 -8.78
N PRO A 98 14.76 -29.47 -9.79
CA PRO A 98 15.35 -30.66 -10.37
C PRO A 98 16.63 -30.31 -11.14
N LYS A 99 17.49 -31.31 -11.38
CA LYS A 99 18.79 -31.11 -12.06
C LYS A 99 18.63 -30.70 -13.52
N GLU A 100 17.60 -31.22 -14.19
CA GLU A 100 17.23 -30.90 -15.56
C GLU A 100 15.70 -30.89 -15.68
N SER A 101 15.16 -29.97 -16.46
CA SER A 101 13.77 -30.00 -16.90
C SER A 101 13.71 -30.22 -18.41
N SER A 102 13.08 -31.30 -18.85
CA SER A 102 12.89 -31.57 -20.27
C SER A 102 11.77 -30.73 -20.91
N ASP A 103 10.98 -29.99 -20.12
CA ASP A 103 9.87 -29.18 -20.66
C ASP A 103 10.37 -27.82 -21.18
N PRO A 104 10.19 -27.52 -22.49
CA PRO A 104 10.51 -26.22 -23.08
C PRO A 104 9.83 -25.03 -22.38
N LYS A 105 8.66 -25.23 -21.77
CA LYS A 105 7.90 -24.17 -21.08
C LYS A 105 8.53 -23.76 -19.75
N LEU A 106 9.25 -24.67 -19.10
CA LEU A 106 9.90 -24.44 -17.81
C LEU A 106 11.31 -23.85 -17.98
N ALA A 107 11.98 -24.13 -19.10
CA ALA A 107 13.32 -23.63 -19.44
C ALA A 107 13.57 -22.13 -19.13
N PRO A 108 12.68 -21.17 -19.44
CA PRO A 108 12.91 -19.76 -19.11
C PRO A 108 13.00 -19.48 -17.61
N TYR A 109 12.30 -20.25 -16.76
CA TYR A 109 12.32 -20.08 -15.31
C TYR A 109 13.58 -20.65 -14.68
N PHE A 110 14.14 -21.73 -15.23
CA PHE A 110 15.41 -22.31 -14.76
C PHE A 110 16.58 -21.34 -14.85
N LYS A 111 16.57 -20.44 -15.84
CA LYS A 111 17.57 -19.36 -15.97
C LYS A 111 17.56 -18.42 -14.77
N TYR A 112 16.40 -18.21 -14.15
CA TYR A 112 16.19 -17.27 -13.05
C TYR A 112 15.90 -17.98 -11.72
N LYS A 113 16.23 -19.27 -11.59
CA LYS A 113 15.90 -20.06 -10.40
C LYS A 113 16.39 -19.47 -9.07
N ASN A 114 17.50 -18.74 -9.10
CA ASN A 114 18.08 -18.09 -7.92
C ASN A 114 17.43 -16.72 -7.61
N ASP A 115 16.71 -16.16 -8.58
CA ASP A 115 16.05 -14.86 -8.48
C ASP A 115 14.57 -15.02 -8.11
N ILE A 116 14.03 -16.25 -8.12
CA ILE A 116 12.61 -16.52 -7.87
C ILE A 116 12.43 -17.00 -6.44
N THR A 117 11.52 -16.33 -5.71
CA THR A 117 11.13 -16.64 -4.34
C THR A 117 9.61 -16.76 -4.23
N THR A 118 9.12 -17.20 -3.07
CA THR A 118 7.69 -17.34 -2.79
C THR A 118 7.28 -16.52 -1.57
N ASP A 119 6.10 -15.90 -1.63
CA ASP A 119 5.45 -15.24 -0.50
C ASP A 119 3.93 -15.36 -0.65
N GLY A 120 3.21 -15.81 0.39
CA GLY A 120 1.74 -15.92 0.37
C GLY A 120 1.15 -16.62 -0.87
N ASN A 121 1.71 -17.77 -1.28
CA ASN A 121 1.37 -18.50 -2.52
C ASN A 121 1.65 -17.76 -3.85
N CYS A 122 2.27 -16.59 -3.81
CA CYS A 122 2.73 -15.84 -4.98
C CYS A 122 4.17 -16.23 -5.35
N LEU A 123 4.47 -16.25 -6.64
CA LEU A 123 5.83 -16.30 -7.15
C LEU A 123 6.33 -14.86 -7.38
N ILE A 124 7.47 -14.54 -6.76
CA ILE A 124 8.09 -13.22 -6.83
C ILE A 124 9.47 -13.38 -7.44
N ARG A 125 9.81 -12.50 -8.38
CA ARG A 125 11.17 -12.40 -8.91
C ARG A 125 11.87 -11.19 -8.31
N ILE A 126 12.96 -11.41 -7.61
CA ILE A 126 13.80 -10.38 -7.01
C ILE A 126 14.91 -10.02 -8.00
N LYS A 127 15.11 -8.72 -8.25
CA LYS A 127 16.19 -8.18 -9.10
C LYS A 127 17.12 -7.31 -8.28
#